data_AF-A0A7V5BF90-F1
#
_entry.id   AF-A0A7V5BF90-F1
#
_cell.length_a   1.000
_cell.length_b   1.000
_cell.length_c   1.000
_cell.angle_alpha   90.00
_cell.angle_beta   90.00
_cell.angle_gamma   90.00
#
_symmetry.space_group_name_H-M   'P 1'
#
loop_
_entity.id
_entity.type
_entity.pdbx_description
1 polymer ?
#
loop_
_entity_poly.entity_id
_entity_poly.type
_entity_poly.pdbx_seq_one_letter_code
_entity_poly.pdbx_strand_id
1 'polypeptide(L)'
;MRTLLFSILLMATVSMTYAAKVPFIDGGIYKAKETAGRDGKLFFVDFYATWCMPCRLMDETTFQDAGVVNYVNKYYVPVKVDVDDFDGIAYKQQYNIKVLPTTLVFNSKGELLERVEEALSPSKMLSLLKKHNKSFNRKVTITTPVENPTPATTYTPKPKVNHNSAPAKKPAKKKKANTGGGLYRFDVEKEPAIGYSVQVGVYADYANVLQQTAILKENYGSKPLLVHIANLGDRIVYRVMLGRFDDKASAKKFLNRIKSDGGEGVIKTLDELD
;
A
#
# COMPACT_ATOMS: atom_id res chain seq x y z
N MET A 1 -12.61 55.17 52.25
CA MET A 1 -13.11 53.79 52.03
C MET A 1 -12.90 53.43 50.56
N ARG A 2 -12.46 52.18 50.28
CA ARG A 2 -12.29 51.52 48.96
C ARG A 2 -10.86 51.46 48.40
N THR A 3 -10.07 50.57 48.99
CA THR A 3 -8.95 49.88 48.34
C THR A 3 -9.50 48.94 47.25
N LEU A 4 -9.06 49.12 46.01
CA LEU A 4 -9.37 48.24 44.87
C LEU A 4 -8.28 47.17 44.78
N LEU A 5 -8.60 45.97 45.25
CA LEU A 5 -7.80 44.76 45.11
C LEU A 5 -7.87 44.26 43.66
N PHE A 6 -6.78 44.45 42.90
CA PHE A 6 -6.59 43.77 41.62
C PHE A 6 -6.23 42.30 41.89
N SER A 7 -7.24 41.42 41.82
CA SER A 7 -7.04 39.97 41.81
C SER A 7 -6.56 39.55 40.41
N ILE A 8 -5.26 39.26 40.29
CA ILE A 8 -4.67 38.66 39.09
C ILE A 8 -5.07 37.19 39.08
N LEU A 9 -6.09 36.85 38.31
CA LEU A 9 -6.49 35.47 38.03
C LEU A 9 -5.46 34.85 37.07
N LEU A 10 -4.50 34.11 37.62
CA LEU A 10 -3.53 33.31 36.87
C LEU A 10 -4.26 32.15 36.17
N MET A 11 -4.68 32.35 34.92
CA MET A 11 -5.23 31.30 34.07
C MET A 11 -4.11 30.30 33.73
N ALA A 12 -3.94 29.28 34.57
CA ALA A 12 -3.04 28.16 34.27
C ALA A 12 -3.61 27.41 33.06
N THR A 13 -3.03 27.64 31.88
CA THR A 13 -3.35 26.85 30.68
C THR A 13 -2.83 25.44 30.90
N VAL A 14 -3.73 24.52 31.30
CA VAL A 14 -3.46 23.09 31.30
C VAL A 14 -3.26 22.68 29.84
N SER A 15 -1.99 22.57 29.44
CA SER A 15 -1.64 21.97 28.15
C SER A 15 -1.92 20.49 28.27
N MET A 16 -3.06 20.04 27.72
CA MET A 16 -3.41 18.63 27.60
C MET A 16 -2.35 17.96 26.71
N THR A 17 -1.32 17.36 27.31
CA THR A 17 -0.33 16.58 26.59
C THR A 17 -0.98 15.29 26.11
N TYR A 18 -1.45 15.28 24.87
CA TYR A 18 -1.82 14.05 24.19
C TYR A 18 -0.60 13.13 24.16
N ALA A 19 -0.78 11.88 24.59
CA ALA A 19 0.23 10.83 24.37
C ALA A 19 0.41 10.67 22.85
N ALA A 20 1.50 11.23 22.32
CA ALA A 20 1.80 11.17 20.91
C ALA A 20 2.40 9.79 20.58
N LYS A 21 1.86 9.11 19.56
CA LYS A 21 2.41 7.89 18.96
C LYS A 21 3.13 8.21 17.65
N VAL A 22 3.95 7.28 17.16
CA VAL A 22 4.60 7.43 15.85
C VAL A 22 3.52 7.59 14.77
N PRO A 23 3.58 8.64 13.93
CA PRO A 23 2.53 8.95 12.95
C PRO A 23 2.74 8.14 11.66
N PHE A 24 2.51 6.83 11.72
CA PHE A 24 2.55 5.98 10.52
C PHE A 24 1.60 6.51 9.45
N ILE A 25 2.13 6.73 8.25
CA ILE A 25 1.33 7.21 7.12
C ILE A 25 0.60 6.04 6.46
N ASP A 26 -0.56 6.34 5.88
CA ASP A 26 -1.26 5.46 4.96
C ASP A 26 -0.68 5.56 3.54
N GLY A 27 -1.05 4.62 2.66
CA GLY A 27 -0.63 4.62 1.24
C GLY A 27 0.66 3.84 0.92
N GLY A 28 1.25 3.17 1.92
CA GLY A 28 2.32 2.18 1.70
C GLY A 28 3.70 2.77 1.38
N ILE A 29 4.63 1.90 0.99
CA ILE A 29 6.06 2.23 0.86
C ILE A 29 6.32 3.29 -0.22
N TYR A 30 5.57 3.27 -1.33
CA TYR A 30 5.72 4.24 -2.42
C TYR A 30 5.42 5.67 -1.96
N LYS A 31 4.27 5.89 -1.29
CA LYS A 31 3.90 7.19 -0.74
C LYS A 31 4.88 7.66 0.33
N ALA A 32 5.43 6.73 1.13
CA ALA A 32 6.47 7.04 2.11
C ALA A 32 7.76 7.54 1.44
N LYS A 33 8.20 6.87 0.36
CA LYS A 33 9.35 7.27 -0.45
C LYS A 33 9.15 8.66 -1.06
N GLU A 34 8.02 8.92 -1.71
CA GLU A 34 7.73 10.23 -2.30
C GLU A 34 7.70 11.35 -1.25
N THR A 35 6.98 11.12 -0.14
CA THR A 35 6.88 12.10 0.95
C THR A 35 8.26 12.38 1.55
N ALA A 36 9.06 11.34 1.79
CA ALA A 36 10.41 11.47 2.33
C ALA A 36 11.35 12.22 1.38
N GLY A 37 11.30 11.90 0.08
CA GLY A 37 12.06 12.59 -0.95
C GLY A 37 11.70 14.08 -1.08
N ARG A 38 10.40 14.40 -1.03
CA ARG A 38 9.89 15.78 -1.05
C ARG A 38 10.31 16.58 0.19
N ASP A 39 10.21 15.97 1.37
CA ASP A 39 10.51 16.64 2.65
C ASP A 39 11.99 16.59 3.05
N GLY A 40 12.86 15.95 2.25
CA GLY A 40 14.26 15.71 2.60
C GLY A 40 14.43 14.85 3.86
N LYS A 41 13.42 14.01 4.17
CA LYS A 41 13.40 13.07 5.30
C LYS A 41 13.89 11.69 4.85
N LEU A 42 14.24 10.86 5.82
CA LEU A 42 14.38 9.42 5.58
C LEU A 42 12.99 8.77 5.71
N PHE A 43 12.87 7.48 5.38
CA PHE A 43 11.69 6.70 5.75
C PHE A 43 12.09 5.34 6.29
N PHE A 44 11.20 4.74 7.08
CA PHE A 44 11.35 3.35 7.47
C PHE A 44 10.03 2.61 7.31
N VAL A 45 10.15 1.32 7.02
CA VAL A 45 9.03 0.40 6.84
C VAL A 45 9.06 -0.63 7.95
N ASP A 46 7.98 -0.73 8.71
CA ASP A 46 7.77 -1.79 9.69
C ASP A 46 6.85 -2.86 9.10
N PHE A 47 7.41 -4.02 8.78
CA PHE A 47 6.64 -5.18 8.35
C PHE A 47 6.13 -5.93 9.58
N TYR A 48 4.82 -6.15 9.63
CA TYR A 48 4.15 -6.79 10.76
C TYR A 48 3.04 -7.74 10.28
N ALA A 49 2.41 -8.42 11.23
CA ALA A 49 1.15 -9.14 11.03
C ALA A 49 0.32 -9.06 12.32
N THR A 50 -1.00 -9.23 12.22
CA THR A 50 -1.90 -9.17 13.39
C THR A 50 -1.60 -10.25 14.44
N TRP A 51 -1.12 -11.42 14.02
CA TRP A 51 -0.73 -12.55 14.88
C TRP A 51 0.70 -12.42 15.43
N CYS A 52 1.47 -11.41 15.02
CA CYS A 52 2.84 -11.21 15.48
C CYS A 52 2.88 -10.53 16.86
N MET A 53 3.06 -11.32 17.93
CA MET A 53 3.14 -10.78 19.30
C MET A 53 4.29 -9.77 19.50
N PRO A 54 5.53 -10.01 19.03
CA PRO A 54 6.60 -9.02 19.19
C PRO A 54 6.33 -7.70 18.46
N CYS A 55 5.61 -7.75 17.32
CA CYS A 55 5.18 -6.55 16.61
C CYS A 55 4.21 -5.71 17.46
N ARG A 56 3.22 -6.38 18.09
CA ARG A 56 2.29 -5.71 19.00
C ARG A 56 2.99 -5.10 20.21
N LEU A 57 4.01 -5.76 20.74
CA LEU A 57 4.82 -5.20 21.83
C LEU A 57 5.52 -3.91 21.38
N MET A 58 6.04 -3.84 20.15
CA MET A 58 6.61 -2.60 19.60
C MET A 58 5.57 -1.49 19.45
N ASP A 59 4.34 -1.81 19.03
CA ASP A 59 3.22 -0.86 18.96
C ASP A 59 2.85 -0.29 20.33
N GLU A 60 2.97 -1.08 21.40
CA GLU A 60 2.63 -0.70 22.77
C GLU A 60 3.79 -0.03 23.52
N THR A 61 5.02 -0.17 23.04
CA THR A 61 6.22 0.34 23.71
C THR A 61 7.02 1.29 22.82
N THR A 62 7.75 0.74 21.85
CA THR A 62 8.69 1.45 20.96
C THR A 62 8.05 2.59 20.18
N PHE A 63 6.85 2.39 19.64
CA PHE A 63 6.16 3.40 18.84
C PHE A 63 5.32 4.39 19.67
N GLN A 64 5.31 4.24 20.99
CA GLN A 64 4.72 5.20 21.95
C GLN A 64 5.77 5.93 22.78
N ASP A 65 7.03 5.52 22.71
CA ASP A 65 8.13 6.20 23.41
C ASP A 65 8.30 7.64 22.88
N ALA A 66 8.26 8.61 23.78
CA ALA A 66 8.34 10.03 23.43
C ALA A 66 9.64 10.39 22.68
N GLY A 67 10.76 9.73 23.00
CA GLY A 67 12.03 9.92 22.32
C GLY A 67 11.98 9.47 20.86
N VAL A 68 11.43 8.27 20.62
CA VAL A 68 11.20 7.74 19.27
C VAL A 68 10.21 8.62 18.50
N VAL A 69 9.07 8.95 19.11
CA VAL A 69 8.00 9.75 18.48
C VAL A 69 8.52 11.12 18.04
N ASN A 70 9.21 11.84 18.92
CA ASN A 70 9.77 13.15 18.60
C ASN A 70 10.83 13.07 17.50
N TYR A 71 11.65 12.03 17.52
CA TYR A 71 12.70 11.87 16.51
C TYR A 71 12.12 11.50 15.14
N VAL A 72 11.13 10.62 15.10
CA VAL A 72 10.45 10.22 13.87
C VAL A 72 9.72 11.41 13.25
N ASN A 73 8.91 12.15 14.02
CA ASN A 73 8.22 13.34 13.55
C ASN A 73 9.16 14.33 12.82
N LYS A 74 10.37 14.52 13.37
CA LYS A 74 11.34 15.47 12.85
C LYS A 74 12.07 14.99 11.59
N TYR A 75 12.42 13.70 11.50
CA TYR A 75 13.41 13.24 10.51
C TYR A 75 12.96 12.09 9.60
N TYR A 76 11.84 11.44 9.91
CA TYR A 76 11.40 10.23 9.21
C TYR A 76 9.95 10.35 8.74
N VAL A 77 9.66 9.64 7.65
CA VAL A 77 8.31 9.27 7.23
C VAL A 77 8.13 7.78 7.56
N PRO A 78 7.38 7.42 8.61
CA PRO A 78 7.19 6.03 9.01
C PRO A 78 6.02 5.39 8.25
N VAL A 79 6.13 4.12 7.85
CA VAL A 79 5.02 3.34 7.27
C VAL A 79 5.01 1.93 7.81
N LYS A 80 3.81 1.36 8.03
CA LYS A 80 3.64 -0.06 8.36
C LYS A 80 3.12 -0.83 7.16
N VAL A 81 3.51 -2.10 7.05
CA VAL A 81 3.00 -3.03 6.06
C VAL A 81 2.57 -4.30 6.76
N ASP A 82 1.27 -4.57 6.76
CA ASP A 82 0.75 -5.88 7.16
C ASP A 82 1.09 -6.88 6.07
N VAL A 83 1.83 -7.95 6.36
CA VAL A 83 2.25 -8.92 5.33
C VAL A 83 1.12 -9.83 4.85
N ASP A 84 -0.02 -9.82 5.52
CA ASP A 84 -1.21 -10.59 5.14
C ASP A 84 -2.20 -9.75 4.32
N ASP A 85 -2.01 -8.42 4.25
CA ASP A 85 -2.76 -7.56 3.34
C ASP A 85 -2.34 -7.80 1.88
N PHE A 86 -3.25 -7.54 0.94
CA PHE A 86 -2.99 -7.77 -0.49
C PHE A 86 -1.74 -7.05 -1.03
N ASP A 87 -1.58 -5.76 -0.72
CA ASP A 87 -0.36 -5.01 -1.10
C ASP A 87 0.86 -5.54 -0.31
N GLY A 88 0.62 -5.97 0.93
CA GLY A 88 1.59 -6.54 1.83
C GLY A 88 2.23 -7.83 1.35
N ILE A 89 1.45 -8.74 0.76
CA ILE A 89 1.96 -9.99 0.15
C ILE A 89 2.98 -9.66 -0.95
N ALA A 90 2.67 -8.68 -1.79
CA ALA A 90 3.56 -8.27 -2.87
C ALA A 90 4.83 -7.59 -2.33
N TYR A 91 4.71 -6.71 -1.33
CA TYR A 91 5.89 -6.12 -0.68
C TYR A 91 6.74 -7.15 0.09
N LYS A 92 6.10 -8.12 0.77
CA LYS A 92 6.77 -9.24 1.45
C LYS A 92 7.65 -10.01 0.47
N GLN A 93 7.15 -10.28 -0.74
CA GLN A 93 7.92 -10.92 -1.80
C GLN A 93 9.03 -10.02 -2.34
N GLN A 94 8.71 -8.76 -2.66
CA GLN A 94 9.66 -7.79 -3.22
C GLN A 94 10.87 -7.58 -2.30
N TYR A 95 10.63 -7.44 -1.00
CA TYR A 95 11.66 -7.25 0.01
C TYR A 95 12.09 -8.55 0.69
N ASN A 96 11.65 -9.72 0.21
CA ASN A 96 12.01 -11.03 0.74
C ASN A 96 11.89 -11.11 2.29
N ILE A 97 10.75 -10.67 2.83
CA ILE A 97 10.49 -10.65 4.27
C ILE A 97 10.13 -12.07 4.73
N LYS A 98 10.99 -12.65 5.58
CA LYS A 98 10.86 -14.03 6.09
C LYS A 98 10.52 -14.12 7.57
N VAL A 99 10.84 -13.07 8.33
CA VAL A 99 10.68 -13.01 9.79
C VAL A 99 9.98 -11.70 10.16
N LEU A 100 9.20 -11.71 11.24
CA LEU A 100 8.51 -10.54 11.76
C LEU A 100 8.86 -10.30 13.23
N PRO A 101 8.92 -9.04 13.70
CA PRO A 101 8.90 -7.83 12.87
C PRO A 101 10.16 -7.71 12.01
N THR A 102 10.04 -7.02 10.87
CA THR A 102 11.21 -6.57 10.10
C THR A 102 11.12 -5.08 9.87
N THR A 103 12.12 -4.32 10.35
CA THR A 103 12.26 -2.89 10.06
C THR A 103 13.28 -2.68 8.94
N LEU A 104 12.88 -1.99 7.87
CA LEU A 104 13.77 -1.52 6.81
C LEU A 104 13.92 0.00 6.88
N VAL A 105 15.15 0.50 6.85
CA VAL A 105 15.44 1.94 6.86
C VAL A 105 15.97 2.36 5.50
N PHE A 106 15.41 3.42 4.94
CA PHE A 106 15.78 3.95 3.63
C PHE A 106 16.20 5.41 3.72
N ASN A 107 17.04 5.84 2.78
CA ASN A 107 17.31 7.26 2.62
C ASN A 107 16.20 7.97 1.81
N SER A 108 16.30 9.30 1.71
CA SER A 108 15.39 10.16 0.94
C SER A 108 15.27 9.82 -0.56
N LYS A 109 16.21 9.08 -1.15
CA LYS A 109 16.14 8.60 -2.54
C LYS A 109 15.48 7.23 -2.68
N GLY A 110 15.22 6.55 -1.57
CA GLY A 110 14.71 5.18 -1.55
C GLY A 110 15.78 4.10 -1.59
N GLU A 111 17.05 4.43 -1.32
CA GLU A 111 18.11 3.44 -1.17
C GLU A 111 18.01 2.78 0.22
N LEU A 112 18.05 1.46 0.28
CA LEU A 112 18.00 0.69 1.53
C LEU A 112 19.32 0.87 2.29
N LEU A 113 19.23 1.37 3.52
CA LEU A 113 20.38 1.62 4.39
C LEU A 113 20.62 0.48 5.38
N GLU A 114 19.56 -0.05 5.98
CA GLU A 114 19.66 -1.14 6.95
C GLU A 114 18.37 -1.95 7.03
N ARG A 115 18.53 -3.25 7.33
CA ARG A 115 17.48 -4.21 7.61
C ARG A 115 17.69 -4.74 9.03
N VAL A 116 16.63 -4.77 9.81
CA VAL A 116 16.63 -5.36 11.15
C VAL A 116 15.47 -6.35 11.26
N GLU A 117 15.77 -7.61 11.52
CA GLU A 117 14.80 -8.72 11.59
C GLU A 117 14.62 -9.20 13.04
N GLU A 118 14.48 -8.24 13.96
CA GLU A 118 14.20 -8.48 15.37
C GLU A 118 13.29 -7.40 15.93
N ALA A 119 12.62 -7.69 17.05
CA ALA A 119 11.87 -6.67 17.78
C ALA A 119 12.83 -5.65 18.41
N LEU A 120 12.54 -4.37 18.19
CA LEU A 120 13.35 -3.27 18.68
C LEU A 120 12.72 -2.66 19.94
N SER A 121 13.50 -2.50 21.00
CA SER A 121 13.13 -1.66 22.14
C SER A 121 13.19 -0.17 21.76
N PRO A 122 12.61 0.76 22.56
CA PRO A 122 12.69 2.19 22.28
C PRO A 122 14.11 2.71 22.07
N SER A 123 15.06 2.29 22.93
CA SER A 123 16.46 2.71 22.85
C SER A 123 17.17 2.17 21.60
N LYS A 124 16.92 0.90 21.23
CA LYS A 124 17.48 0.31 20.01
C LYS A 124 16.91 0.99 18.77
N MET A 125 15.59 1.23 18.71
CA MET A 125 14.95 1.94 17.60
C MET A 125 15.52 3.35 17.45
N LEU A 126 15.60 4.12 18.53
CA LEU A 126 16.18 5.46 18.48
C LEU A 126 17.66 5.44 18.04
N SER A 127 18.42 4.44 18.45
CA SER A 127 19.82 4.26 18.03
C SER A 127 19.93 3.95 16.54
N LEU A 128 19.09 3.04 16.02
CA LEU A 128 18.99 2.71 14.60
C LEU A 128 18.67 3.96 13.75
N LEU A 129 17.67 4.76 14.17
CA LEU A 129 17.28 5.97 13.45
C LEU A 129 18.39 7.04 13.51
N LYS A 130 19.04 7.23 14.67
CA LYS A 130 20.15 8.20 14.80
C LYS A 130 21.37 7.80 13.97
N LYS A 131 21.67 6.51 13.85
CA LYS A 131 22.78 5.98 13.05
C LYS A 131 22.72 6.47 11.60
N HIS A 132 21.53 6.46 11.00
CA HIS A 132 21.33 6.75 9.57
C HIS A 132 20.97 8.20 9.24
N ASN A 133 20.54 8.98 10.22
CA ASN A 133 20.17 10.39 10.02
C ASN A 133 21.40 11.31 9.82
N LYS A 134 22.09 11.11 8.69
CA LYS A 134 23.24 11.89 8.23
C LYS A 134 22.81 12.82 7.09
N SER A 135 23.49 13.96 6.92
CA SER A 135 23.14 14.97 5.91
C SER A 135 23.08 14.40 4.48
N PHE A 136 23.99 13.49 4.13
CA PHE A 136 24.01 12.87 2.81
C PHE A 136 22.84 11.92 2.54
N ASN A 137 22.16 11.42 3.58
CA ASN A 137 20.94 10.60 3.47
C ASN A 137 19.65 11.45 3.41
N ARG A 138 19.74 12.77 3.68
CA ARG A 138 18.63 13.75 3.69
C ARG A 138 18.75 14.71 2.49
N LYS A 139 18.58 14.19 1.29
CA LYS A 139 18.58 14.99 0.07
C LYS A 139 17.14 15.18 -0.41
N VAL A 140 16.73 16.43 -0.59
CA VAL A 140 15.48 16.72 -1.26
C VAL A 140 15.60 16.24 -2.70
N THR A 141 14.71 15.35 -3.10
CA THR A 141 14.64 14.92 -4.50
C THR A 141 13.80 15.96 -5.24
N ILE A 142 14.45 16.83 -6.01
CA ILE A 142 13.75 17.68 -6.98
C ILE A 142 13.39 16.78 -8.16
N THR A 143 12.22 16.16 -8.12
CA THR A 143 11.61 15.59 -9.31
C THR A 143 11.17 16.76 -10.19
N THR A 144 11.99 17.11 -11.19
CA THR A 144 11.44 17.68 -12.42
C THR A 144 10.35 16.71 -12.92
N PRO A 145 9.16 17.20 -13.31
CA PRO A 145 8.11 16.33 -13.83
C PRO A 145 8.68 15.42 -14.91
N VAL A 146 8.58 14.11 -14.69
CA VAL A 146 8.89 13.14 -15.73
C VAL A 146 7.83 13.35 -16.81
N GLU A 147 8.25 13.89 -17.95
CA GLU A 147 7.44 13.91 -19.16
C GLU A 147 7.00 12.47 -19.44
N ASN A 148 5.68 12.23 -19.36
CA ASN A 148 5.08 10.95 -19.67
C ASN A 148 5.63 10.48 -21.02
N PRO A 149 6.20 9.27 -21.16
CA PRO A 149 6.57 8.77 -22.46
C PRO A 149 5.30 8.70 -23.31
N THR A 150 5.31 9.51 -24.37
CA THR A 150 4.29 9.54 -25.42
C THR A 150 4.03 8.10 -25.90
N PRO A 151 2.77 7.64 -26.02
CA PRO A 151 2.49 6.33 -26.57
C PRO A 151 2.76 6.35 -28.09
N ALA A 152 3.92 5.85 -28.52
CA ALA A 152 4.07 5.25 -29.83
C ALA A 152 3.59 3.79 -29.69
N THR A 153 2.67 3.25 -30.49
CA THR A 153 2.59 3.35 -31.95
C THR A 153 1.18 2.98 -32.40
N THR A 154 0.67 3.72 -33.38
CA THR A 154 -0.53 3.43 -34.17
C THR A 154 -0.42 2.03 -34.78
N TYR A 155 -1.31 1.12 -34.40
CA TYR A 155 -1.46 -0.16 -35.10
C TYR A 155 -2.46 0.02 -36.25
N THR A 156 -1.96 0.23 -37.46
CA THR A 156 -2.77 0.10 -38.68
C THR A 156 -3.03 -1.37 -38.98
N PRO A 157 -4.28 -1.81 -39.21
CA PRO A 157 -4.56 -3.19 -39.58
C PRO A 157 -4.24 -3.42 -41.06
N LYS A 158 -3.54 -4.52 -41.37
CA LYS A 158 -3.51 -5.10 -42.73
C LYS A 158 -4.01 -6.54 -42.73
N PRO A 159 -4.73 -6.98 -43.78
CA PRO A 159 -5.60 -8.15 -43.73
C PRO A 159 -5.01 -9.44 -44.37
N LYS A 160 -5.50 -10.57 -43.82
CA LYS A 160 -5.66 -11.95 -44.37
C LYS A 160 -4.42 -12.75 -44.79
N VAL A 161 -4.31 -13.97 -44.23
CA VAL A 161 -4.27 -15.24 -45.01
C VAL A 161 -4.94 -16.37 -44.20
N ASN A 162 -5.82 -17.13 -44.86
CA ASN A 162 -6.43 -18.39 -44.39
C ASN A 162 -5.67 -19.58 -45.03
N HIS A 163 -5.45 -20.68 -44.30
CA HIS A 163 -5.79 -22.03 -44.78
C HIS A 163 -5.70 -23.10 -43.67
N ASN A 164 -6.71 -23.97 -43.66
CA ASN A 164 -6.96 -25.08 -42.76
C ASN A 164 -5.95 -26.23 -42.86
N SER A 165 -5.78 -26.99 -41.78
CA SER A 165 -5.70 -28.47 -41.76
C SER A 165 -5.89 -29.03 -40.34
N ALA A 166 -6.76 -30.04 -40.20
CA ALA A 166 -7.07 -30.79 -38.97
C ALA A 166 -6.19 -32.08 -38.85
N PRO A 167 -6.48 -33.03 -37.94
CA PRO A 167 -6.13 -33.05 -36.52
C PRO A 167 -5.14 -34.20 -36.17
N ALA A 168 -4.36 -34.07 -35.09
CA ALA A 168 -3.55 -35.17 -34.56
C ALA A 168 -3.63 -35.32 -33.03
N LYS A 169 -3.52 -36.59 -32.60
CA LYS A 169 -3.88 -37.22 -31.31
C LYS A 169 -3.24 -36.62 -30.05
N LYS A 170 -3.99 -36.72 -28.94
CA LYS A 170 -3.61 -36.43 -27.55
C LYS A 170 -2.37 -37.21 -27.08
N PRO A 171 -1.55 -36.57 -26.21
CA PRO A 171 -0.95 -37.25 -25.07
C PRO A 171 -1.44 -36.67 -23.73
N ALA A 172 -1.18 -37.45 -22.68
CA ALA A 172 -1.80 -37.45 -21.36
C ALA A 172 -1.76 -36.12 -20.56
N LYS A 173 -2.84 -35.90 -19.80
CA LYS A 173 -3.07 -34.74 -18.92
C LYS A 173 -2.08 -34.72 -17.74
N LYS A 174 -1.07 -33.85 -17.81
CA LYS A 174 -0.57 -33.16 -16.61
C LYS A 174 -1.56 -32.03 -16.31
N LYS A 175 -1.98 -31.84 -15.04
CA LYS A 175 -2.76 -30.67 -14.63
C LYS A 175 -1.96 -29.42 -15.01
N LYS A 176 -2.32 -28.77 -16.12
CA LYS A 176 -1.71 -27.50 -16.54
C LYS A 176 -2.04 -26.49 -15.43
N ALA A 177 -1.01 -25.83 -14.90
CA ALA A 177 -1.21 -24.57 -14.20
C ALA A 177 -2.07 -23.69 -15.13
N ASN A 178 -3.18 -23.18 -14.63
CA ASN A 178 -4.09 -22.38 -15.44
C ASN A 178 -3.37 -21.07 -15.79
N THR A 179 -2.92 -20.90 -17.03
CA THR A 179 -2.00 -19.83 -17.45
C THR A 179 -2.70 -18.50 -17.76
N GLY A 180 -3.95 -18.30 -17.31
CA GLY A 180 -4.75 -17.13 -17.70
C GLY A 180 -5.04 -17.01 -19.20
N GLY A 181 -4.73 -18.05 -19.99
CA GLY A 181 -4.93 -18.08 -21.43
C GLY A 181 -6.41 -18.27 -21.80
N GLY A 182 -6.89 -17.46 -22.74
CA GLY A 182 -8.28 -17.49 -23.22
C GLY A 182 -8.59 -16.31 -24.13
N LEU A 183 -9.79 -16.29 -24.71
CA LEU A 183 -10.32 -15.13 -25.43
C LEU A 183 -11.26 -14.38 -24.48
N TYR A 184 -10.92 -13.12 -24.18
CA TYR A 184 -11.69 -12.26 -23.30
C TYR A 184 -12.32 -11.12 -24.10
N ARG A 185 -13.58 -10.77 -23.80
CA ARG A 185 -14.24 -9.56 -24.30
C ARG A 185 -14.33 -8.55 -23.16
N PHE A 186 -13.92 -7.32 -23.42
CA PHE A 186 -13.97 -6.22 -22.46
C PHE A 186 -14.64 -4.99 -23.08
N ASP A 187 -15.30 -4.23 -22.21
CA ASP A 187 -15.71 -2.85 -22.43
C ASP A 187 -14.86 -2.02 -21.45
N VAL A 188 -14.01 -1.12 -21.95
CA VAL A 188 -13.07 -0.34 -21.11
C VAL A 188 -13.47 1.13 -21.12
N GLU A 189 -13.68 1.67 -19.93
CA GLU A 189 -13.96 3.09 -19.71
C GLU A 189 -13.10 3.58 -18.54
N LYS A 190 -12.71 4.86 -18.57
CA LYS A 190 -12.00 5.47 -17.44
C LYS A 190 -13.03 5.84 -16.37
N GLU A 191 -12.84 5.31 -15.17
CA GLU A 191 -13.73 5.54 -14.03
C GLU A 191 -13.16 6.63 -13.11
N PRO A 192 -13.99 7.56 -12.59
CA PRO A 192 -13.55 8.51 -11.57
C PRO A 192 -13.12 7.81 -10.28
N ALA A 193 -11.98 8.19 -9.72
CA ALA A 193 -11.46 7.64 -8.46
C ALA A 193 -12.11 8.30 -7.23
N ILE A 194 -13.44 8.24 -7.11
CA ILE A 194 -14.19 8.89 -6.00
C ILE A 194 -14.94 7.86 -5.15
N GLY A 195 -14.91 7.96 -3.83
CA GLY A 195 -15.71 7.10 -2.93
C GLY A 195 -14.95 5.85 -2.48
N TYR A 196 -15.61 4.69 -2.45
CA TYR A 196 -15.04 3.45 -1.90
C TYR A 196 -15.24 2.25 -2.82
N SER A 197 -14.29 1.32 -2.76
CA SER A 197 -14.41 0.01 -3.42
C SER A 197 -13.83 -1.09 -2.52
N VAL A 198 -14.17 -2.35 -2.81
CA VAL A 198 -13.59 -3.51 -2.11
C VAL A 198 -12.53 -4.13 -3.00
N GLN A 199 -11.26 -3.95 -2.66
CA GLN A 199 -10.15 -4.64 -3.32
C GLN A 199 -10.17 -6.12 -2.92
N VAL A 200 -10.14 -6.99 -3.92
CA VAL A 200 -10.21 -8.46 -3.75
C VAL A 200 -8.98 -9.19 -4.26
N GLY A 201 -8.02 -8.46 -4.84
CA GLY A 201 -6.76 -9.05 -5.29
C GLY A 201 -5.78 -8.02 -5.82
N VAL A 202 -4.50 -8.42 -5.87
CA VAL A 202 -3.39 -7.67 -6.47
C VAL A 202 -2.58 -8.63 -7.31
N TYR A 203 -2.38 -8.29 -8.58
CA TYR A 203 -1.74 -9.17 -9.56
C TYR A 203 -0.60 -8.43 -10.25
N ALA A 204 0.53 -9.12 -10.45
CA ALA A 204 1.63 -8.60 -11.27
C ALA A 204 1.43 -8.90 -12.78
N ASP A 205 0.64 -9.93 -13.09
CA ASP A 205 0.37 -10.37 -14.46
C ASP A 205 -1.08 -10.05 -14.85
N TYR A 206 -1.24 -9.32 -15.95
CA TYR A 206 -2.54 -8.93 -16.46
C TYR A 206 -3.40 -10.13 -16.92
N ALA A 207 -2.81 -11.24 -17.35
CA ALA A 207 -3.58 -12.45 -17.68
C ALA A 207 -4.33 -13.00 -16.45
N ASN A 208 -3.71 -12.91 -15.26
CA ASN A 208 -4.37 -13.29 -14.01
C ASN A 208 -5.51 -12.33 -13.66
N VAL A 209 -5.37 -11.04 -13.98
CA VAL A 209 -6.47 -10.07 -13.85
C VAL A 209 -7.65 -10.51 -14.71
N LEU A 210 -7.43 -10.78 -15.99
CA LEU A 210 -8.50 -11.18 -16.91
C LEU A 210 -9.22 -12.47 -16.46
N GLN A 211 -8.46 -13.46 -16.00
CA GLN A 211 -9.04 -14.70 -15.49
C GLN A 211 -9.87 -14.47 -14.22
N GLN A 212 -9.35 -13.70 -13.26
CA GLN A 212 -10.03 -13.47 -11.99
C GLN A 212 -11.26 -12.58 -12.17
N THR A 213 -11.17 -11.56 -13.01
CA THR A 213 -12.30 -10.68 -13.31
C THR A 213 -13.44 -11.41 -14.02
N ALA A 214 -13.14 -12.40 -14.87
CA ALA A 214 -14.17 -13.26 -15.45
C ALA A 214 -14.93 -14.07 -14.38
N ILE A 215 -14.21 -14.70 -13.44
CA ILE A 215 -14.81 -15.47 -12.32
C ILE A 215 -15.64 -14.56 -11.42
N LEU A 216 -15.12 -13.37 -11.09
CA LEU A 216 -15.84 -12.42 -10.23
C LEU A 216 -17.10 -11.87 -10.89
N LYS A 217 -17.09 -11.68 -12.22
CA LYS A 217 -18.28 -11.24 -12.97
C LYS A 217 -19.42 -12.26 -12.92
N GLU A 218 -19.12 -13.56 -12.90
CA GLU A 218 -20.13 -14.61 -12.73
C GLU A 218 -20.80 -14.54 -11.34
N ASN A 219 -20.02 -14.26 -10.29
CA ASN A 219 -20.51 -14.26 -8.91
C ASN A 219 -21.11 -12.92 -8.46
N TYR A 220 -20.64 -11.80 -9.03
CA TYR A 220 -20.95 -10.44 -8.55
C TYR A 220 -21.47 -9.50 -9.64
N GLY A 221 -21.84 -10.01 -10.82
CA GLY A 221 -22.06 -9.26 -12.08
C GLY A 221 -23.02 -8.07 -12.10
N SER A 222 -23.69 -7.73 -10.99
CA SER A 222 -24.46 -6.49 -10.82
C SER A 222 -23.63 -5.32 -10.29
N LYS A 223 -22.38 -5.55 -9.87
CA LYS A 223 -21.48 -4.52 -9.34
C LYS A 223 -20.40 -4.20 -10.38
N PRO A 224 -19.99 -2.92 -10.51
CA PRO A 224 -18.88 -2.57 -11.39
C PRO A 224 -17.62 -3.30 -10.93
N LEU A 225 -16.87 -3.82 -11.90
CA LEU A 225 -15.57 -4.42 -11.67
C LEU A 225 -14.51 -3.44 -12.15
N LEU A 226 -13.63 -3.05 -11.25
CA LEU A 226 -12.63 -2.02 -11.48
C LEU A 226 -11.23 -2.63 -11.43
N VAL A 227 -10.34 -2.14 -12.28
CA VAL A 227 -8.92 -2.48 -12.24
C VAL A 227 -8.14 -1.19 -12.05
N HIS A 228 -7.47 -1.06 -10.90
CA HIS A 228 -6.56 0.05 -10.66
C HIS A 228 -5.13 -0.39 -10.97
N ILE A 229 -4.48 0.31 -11.90
CA ILE A 229 -3.09 0.11 -12.28
C ILE A 229 -2.23 0.97 -11.36
N ALA A 230 -1.43 0.33 -10.50
CA ALA A 230 -0.61 1.01 -9.52
C ALA A 230 0.87 0.61 -9.66
N ASN A 231 1.77 1.46 -9.19
CA ASN A 231 3.17 1.12 -9.03
C ASN A 231 3.43 0.61 -7.60
N LEU A 232 4.05 -0.56 -7.50
CA LEU A 232 4.56 -1.15 -6.27
C LEU A 232 6.09 -1.20 -6.34
N GLY A 233 6.73 -0.10 -5.95
CA GLY A 233 8.15 0.13 -6.26
C GLY A 233 8.35 0.30 -7.76
N ASP A 234 9.22 -0.51 -8.37
CA ASP A 234 9.53 -0.47 -9.81
C ASP A 234 8.63 -1.43 -10.64
N ARG A 235 7.60 -2.03 -10.02
CA ARG A 235 6.71 -3.00 -10.66
C ARG A 235 5.31 -2.43 -10.80
N ILE A 236 4.73 -2.58 -11.99
CA ILE A 236 3.30 -2.35 -12.19
C ILE A 236 2.54 -3.52 -11.57
N VAL A 237 1.52 -3.20 -10.78
CA VAL A 237 0.56 -4.15 -10.24
C VAL A 237 -0.86 -3.72 -10.57
N TYR A 238 -1.75 -4.69 -10.69
CA TYR A 238 -3.15 -4.51 -11.03
C TYR A 238 -3.99 -4.90 -9.82
N ARG A 239 -4.63 -3.92 -9.19
CA ARG A 239 -5.56 -4.13 -8.08
C ARG A 239 -6.94 -4.38 -8.66
N VAL A 240 -7.52 -5.54 -8.40
CA VAL A 240 -8.88 -5.87 -8.80
C VAL A 240 -9.82 -5.46 -7.67
N MET A 241 -10.82 -4.64 -7.99
CA MET A 241 -11.75 -4.08 -7.03
C MET A 241 -13.20 -4.32 -7.47
N LEU A 242 -14.09 -4.52 -6.51
CA LEU A 242 -15.49 -4.82 -6.73
C LEU A 242 -16.38 -3.74 -6.12
N GLY A 243 -17.30 -3.26 -6.94
CA GLY A 243 -18.27 -2.24 -6.58
C GLY A 243 -17.66 -0.85 -6.50
N ARG A 244 -18.56 0.13 -6.53
CA ARG A 244 -18.29 1.53 -6.24
C ARG A 244 -19.36 1.95 -5.24
N PHE A 245 -18.96 2.56 -4.14
CA PHE A 245 -19.82 2.92 -3.04
C PHE A 245 -19.56 4.37 -2.62
N ASP A 246 -20.62 5.13 -2.42
CA ASP A 246 -20.50 6.54 -2.01
C ASP A 246 -20.05 6.67 -0.55
N ASP A 247 -20.28 5.64 0.26
CA ASP A 247 -19.94 5.63 1.68
C ASP A 247 -19.29 4.31 2.13
N LYS A 248 -18.45 4.41 3.17
CA LYS A 248 -17.69 3.29 3.74
C LYS A 248 -18.59 2.22 4.38
N ALA A 249 -19.78 2.58 4.88
CA ALA A 249 -20.69 1.62 5.49
C ALA A 249 -21.33 0.69 4.44
N SER A 250 -21.67 1.23 3.27
CA SER A 250 -22.14 0.46 2.12
C SER A 250 -21.05 -0.48 1.59
N ALA A 251 -19.81 0.01 1.46
CA ALA A 251 -18.66 -0.84 1.13
C ALA A 251 -18.45 -1.96 2.15
N LYS A 252 -18.62 -1.67 3.45
CA LYS A 252 -18.50 -2.65 4.54
C LYS A 252 -19.59 -3.72 4.50
N LYS A 253 -20.85 -3.34 4.23
CA LYS A 253 -21.94 -4.30 4.04
C LYS A 253 -21.63 -5.24 2.88
N PHE A 254 -21.11 -4.72 1.78
CA PHE A 254 -20.72 -5.53 0.64
C PHE A 254 -19.53 -6.46 0.94
N LEU A 255 -18.49 -5.96 1.61
CA LEU A 255 -17.37 -6.78 2.07
C LEU A 255 -17.83 -7.94 2.95
N ASN A 256 -18.79 -7.72 3.85
CA ASN A 256 -19.34 -8.79 4.69
C ASN A 256 -20.03 -9.89 3.86
N ARG A 257 -20.69 -9.51 2.75
CA ARG A 257 -21.26 -10.48 1.80
C ARG A 257 -20.17 -11.27 1.08
N ILE A 258 -19.12 -10.60 0.60
CA ILE A 258 -17.97 -11.31 -0.01
C ILE A 258 -17.40 -12.33 0.98
N LYS A 259 -17.26 -11.96 2.26
CA LYS A 259 -16.79 -12.85 3.32
C LYS A 259 -17.75 -14.01 3.61
N SER A 260 -19.06 -13.78 3.61
CA SER A 260 -20.03 -14.88 3.78
C SER A 260 -20.00 -15.88 2.62
N ASP A 261 -19.63 -15.41 1.43
CA ASP A 261 -19.48 -16.22 0.23
C ASP A 261 -18.10 -16.91 0.17
N GLY A 262 -17.29 -16.79 1.23
CA GLY A 262 -15.96 -17.40 1.37
C GLY A 262 -14.83 -16.63 0.69
N GLY A 263 -15.09 -15.41 0.21
CA GLY A 263 -14.10 -14.52 -0.39
C GLY A 263 -13.38 -13.64 0.63
N GLU A 264 -12.30 -13.00 0.19
CA GLU A 264 -11.54 -12.03 0.97
C GLU A 264 -11.54 -10.66 0.30
N GLY A 265 -11.36 -9.61 1.10
CA GLY A 265 -11.41 -8.25 0.60
C GLY A 265 -10.98 -7.20 1.61
N VAL A 266 -10.50 -6.06 1.10
CA VAL A 266 -10.12 -4.88 1.88
C VAL A 266 -10.81 -3.66 1.27
N ILE A 267 -11.43 -2.83 2.11
CA ILE A 267 -12.03 -1.57 1.64
C ILE A 267 -10.91 -0.58 1.34
N LYS A 268 -10.95 0.02 0.14
CA LYS A 268 -10.06 1.11 -0.27
C LYS A 268 -10.89 2.37 -0.52
N THR A 269 -10.36 3.52 -0.09
CA THR A 269 -10.83 4.83 -0.54
C THR A 269 -10.32 5.03 -1.96
N LEU A 270 -11.20 5.32 -2.91
CA LEU A 270 -10.84 5.50 -4.31
C LEU A 270 -10.08 6.82 -4.53
N ASP A 271 -10.39 7.87 -3.76
CA ASP A 271 -9.73 9.19 -3.85
C ASP A 271 -8.23 9.15 -3.47
N GLU A 272 -7.77 8.05 -2.87
CA GLU A 272 -6.38 7.82 -2.50
C GLU A 272 -5.61 6.97 -3.54
N LEU A 273 -6.29 6.54 -4.61
CA LEU A 273 -5.72 5.66 -5.64
C LEU A 273 -5.14 6.42 -6.83
N ASP A 274 -5.56 7.66 -7.08
CA ASP A 274 -5.02 8.55 -8.10
C ASP A 274 -3.88 9.45 -7.57
#